data_AF-A0A946H3A8-F1
#
_entry.id   AF-A0A946H3A8-F1
#
_cell.length_a   1.000
_cell.length_b   1.000
_cell.length_c   1.000
_cell.angle_alpha   90.00
_cell.angle_beta   90.00
_cell.angle_gamma   90.00
#
_symmetry.space_group_name_H-M   'P 1'
#
loop_
_entity.id
_entity.type
_entity.pdbx_description
1 polymer ?
#
loop_
_entity_poly.entity_id
_entity_poly.type
_entity_poly.pdbx_seq_one_letter_code
_entity_poly.pdbx_strand_id
1 'polypeptide(L)'
;MAARIWLPEHDGAELPGDQREEDAKSVIFDAPPLDESLEIMGAPVVSPKLAADQTRALVMVRLCDVAPDGTSDRVSYGVLNLSPREG
;
A
#
# COMPACT_ATOMS: atom_id res chain seq x y z
N MET A 1 -2.04 3.45 16.51
CA MET A 1 -1.39 2.18 16.13
C MET A 1 -1.97 1.77 14.78
N ALA A 2 -1.12 1.55 13.76
CA ALA A 2 -1.57 1.03 12.47
C ALA A 2 -1.85 -0.48 12.62
N ALA A 3 -3.00 -0.95 12.12
CA ALA A 3 -3.33 -2.36 12.10
C ALA A 3 -2.31 -3.10 11.24
N ARG A 4 -1.67 -4.11 11.83
CA ARG A 4 -0.69 -4.99 11.18
C ARG A 4 -1.38 -6.31 10.93
N ILE A 5 -1.89 -6.50 9.72
CA ILE A 5 -2.47 -7.78 9.31
C ILE A 5 -1.76 -8.20 8.03
N TRP A 6 -1.09 -9.35 8.10
CA TRP A 6 -0.56 -10.10 6.96
C TRP A 6 -1.34 -11.42 6.92
N LEU A 7 -2.07 -11.67 5.83
CA LEU A 7 -2.91 -12.86 5.65
C LEU A 7 -2.40 -13.63 4.43
N PRO A 8 -1.85 -14.84 4.60
CA PRO A 8 -1.18 -15.60 3.53
C PRO A 8 -2.10 -16.41 2.61
N GLU A 9 -3.42 -16.33 2.73
CA GLU A 9 -4.35 -17.20 2.01
C GLU A 9 -5.38 -16.42 1.18
N HIS A 10 -5.54 -16.87 -0.07
CA HIS A 10 -5.91 -16.06 -1.24
C HIS A 10 -7.37 -16.23 -1.70
N ASP A 11 -8.34 -16.45 -0.79
CA ASP A 11 -9.75 -16.44 -1.19
C ASP A 11 -10.73 -15.95 -0.09
N GLY A 12 -11.58 -14.98 -0.43
CA GLY A 12 -12.63 -14.43 0.44
C GLY A 12 -12.82 -12.90 0.33
N ALA A 13 -14.04 -12.41 0.59
CA ALA A 13 -14.42 -10.98 0.55
C ALA A 13 -13.63 -10.05 1.52
N GLU A 14 -12.75 -10.62 2.32
CA GLU A 14 -11.85 -9.94 3.26
C GLU A 14 -10.47 -9.63 2.64
N LEU A 15 -10.18 -10.16 1.46
CA LEU A 15 -8.92 -9.94 0.77
C LEU A 15 -9.00 -8.77 -0.22
N PRO A 16 -7.90 -8.02 -0.41
CA PRO A 16 -7.84 -7.06 -1.49
C PRO A 16 -8.02 -7.79 -2.83
N GLY A 17 -8.99 -7.34 -3.62
CA GLY A 17 -9.01 -7.69 -5.04
C GLY A 17 -7.88 -6.99 -5.80
N ASP A 18 -7.83 -7.23 -7.10
CA ASP A 18 -6.92 -6.54 -8.01
C ASP A 18 -6.98 -5.02 -7.81
N GLN A 19 -5.82 -4.44 -7.55
CA GLN A 19 -5.65 -3.06 -7.12
C GLN A 19 -5.61 -2.05 -8.27
N ARG A 20 -5.74 -2.47 -9.53
CA ARG A 20 -5.69 -1.55 -10.69
C ARG A 20 -6.69 -0.40 -10.59
N GLU A 21 -7.86 -0.60 -9.99
CA GLU A 21 -8.84 0.47 -9.77
C GLU A 21 -8.38 1.51 -8.72
N GLU A 22 -7.67 1.08 -7.69
CA GLU A 22 -7.05 1.97 -6.71
C GLU A 22 -5.81 2.66 -7.29
N ASP A 23 -5.04 1.96 -8.11
CA ASP A 23 -3.82 2.46 -8.76
C ASP A 23 -4.16 3.61 -9.69
N ALA A 24 -5.26 3.50 -10.47
CA ALA A 24 -5.78 4.58 -11.30
C ALA A 24 -6.15 5.87 -10.53
N LYS A 25 -6.33 5.79 -9.21
CA LYS A 25 -6.67 6.91 -8.31
C LYS A 25 -5.50 7.31 -7.41
N SER A 26 -4.33 6.72 -7.61
CA SER A 26 -3.16 6.86 -6.74
C SER A 26 -1.97 7.46 -7.50
N VAL A 27 -1.01 8.00 -6.76
CA VAL A 27 0.34 8.23 -7.28
C VAL A 27 1.10 6.90 -7.17
N ILE A 28 1.65 6.44 -8.29
CA ILE A 28 2.31 5.13 -8.40
C ILE A 28 3.83 5.31 -8.42
N PHE A 29 4.52 4.44 -7.68
CA PHE A 29 5.99 4.36 -7.65
C PHE A 29 6.41 2.90 -7.84
N ASP A 30 6.70 2.53 -9.08
CA ASP A 30 7.13 1.17 -9.42
C ASP A 30 8.64 1.07 -9.53
N ALA A 31 9.17 -0.08 -9.12
CA ALA A 31 10.50 -0.50 -9.51
C ALA A 31 10.49 -0.98 -10.98
N PRO A 32 11.65 -1.01 -11.65
CA PRO A 32 11.79 -1.82 -12.86
C PRO A 32 11.40 -3.29 -12.58
N PRO A 33 11.02 -4.07 -13.61
CA PRO A 33 10.82 -5.50 -13.46
C PRO A 33 12.01 -6.16 -12.75
N LEU A 34 11.72 -7.06 -11.82
CA LEU A 34 12.75 -7.77 -11.05
C LEU A 34 13.33 -8.89 -11.92
N ASP A 35 14.66 -8.95 -12.03
CA ASP A 35 15.36 -10.02 -12.76
C ASP A 35 15.43 -11.34 -11.96
N GLU A 36 15.24 -11.26 -10.64
CA GLU A 36 15.22 -12.39 -9.71
C GLU A 36 14.12 -12.25 -8.66
N SER A 37 13.75 -13.35 -8.02
CA SER A 37 12.75 -13.35 -6.95
C SER A 37 13.23 -12.53 -5.75
N LEU A 38 12.38 -11.63 -5.26
CA LEU A 38 12.62 -10.84 -4.05
C LEU A 38 11.74 -11.35 -2.91
N GLU A 39 12.38 -11.85 -1.85
CA GLU A 39 11.69 -12.24 -0.62
C GLU A 39 11.70 -11.09 0.38
N ILE A 40 10.52 -10.68 0.86
CA ILE A 40 10.37 -9.61 1.85
C ILE A 40 9.83 -10.20 3.15
N MET A 41 10.66 -10.15 4.20
CA MET A 41 10.30 -10.61 5.55
C MET A 41 10.24 -9.43 6.51
N GLY A 42 9.11 -9.25 7.20
CA GLY A 42 8.93 -8.22 8.23
C GLY A 42 7.90 -7.16 7.89
N ALA A 43 8.02 -5.99 8.53
CA ALA A 43 7.06 -4.90 8.39
C ALA A 43 7.66 -3.76 7.55
N PRO A 44 7.18 -3.53 6.31
CA PRO A 44 7.69 -2.45 5.48
C PRO A 44 7.43 -1.08 6.12
N VAL A 45 8.37 -0.16 5.93
CA VAL A 45 8.29 1.22 6.45
C VAL A 45 8.49 2.20 5.30
N VAL A 46 7.61 3.21 5.25
CA VAL A 46 7.69 4.32 4.30
C VAL A 46 7.73 5.64 5.07
N SER A 47 8.53 6.59 4.60
CA SER A 47 8.68 7.92 5.22
C SER A 47 8.43 9.03 4.19
N PRO A 48 7.15 9.28 3.83
CA PRO A 48 6.82 10.29 2.82
C PRO A 48 6.98 11.71 3.38
N LYS A 49 7.46 12.61 2.52
CA LYS A 49 7.32 14.06 2.75
C LYS A 49 6.09 14.53 2.02
N LEU A 50 5.10 15.00 2.77
CA LEU A 50 3.78 15.37 2.25
C LEU A 50 3.29 16.67 2.90
N ALA A 51 2.40 17.36 2.20
CA ALA A 51 1.67 18.52 2.70
C ALA A 51 0.20 18.33 2.34
N ALA A 52 -0.71 18.74 3.23
CA ALA A 52 -2.14 18.78 2.99
C ALA A 52 -2.63 20.21 3.25
N ASP A 53 -3.50 20.72 2.38
CA ASP A 53 -4.14 22.03 2.50
C ASP A 53 -5.45 21.97 3.30
N GLN A 54 -5.95 20.77 3.58
CA GLN A 54 -7.18 20.52 4.35
C GLN A 54 -6.88 20.08 5.79
N THR A 55 -7.77 20.46 6.72
CA THR A 55 -7.68 20.12 8.15
C THR A 55 -7.97 18.65 8.46
N ARG A 56 -8.60 17.93 7.53
CA ARG A 56 -8.89 16.50 7.61
C ARG A 56 -8.37 15.82 6.36
N ALA A 57 -7.28 15.07 6.50
CA ALA A 57 -6.70 14.31 5.41
C ALA A 57 -6.25 12.93 5.91
N LEU A 58 -6.38 11.93 5.04
CA LEU A 58 -5.85 10.58 5.23
C LEU A 58 -4.86 10.33 4.11
N VAL A 59 -3.74 9.70 4.45
CA VAL A 59 -2.84 9.10 3.45
C VAL A 59 -2.83 7.60 3.65
N MET A 60 -3.01 6.87 2.55
CA MET A 60 -2.83 5.44 2.48
C MET A 60 -1.63 5.15 1.60
N VAL A 61 -0.76 4.26 2.05
CA VAL A 61 0.33 3.71 1.24
C VAL A 61 0.12 2.21 1.12
N ARG A 62 0.31 1.68 -0.08
CA ARG A 62 0.17 0.27 -0.42
C ARG A 62 1.50 -0.23 -0.97
N LEU A 63 1.89 -1.42 -0.55
CA LEU A 63 2.90 -2.22 -1.21
C LEU A 63 2.16 -3.30 -2.00
N CYS A 64 2.36 -3.32 -3.31
CA CYS A 64 1.73 -4.28 -4.21
C CYS A 64 2.81 -5.13 -4.90
N ASP A 65 2.48 -6.38 -5.18
CA ASP A 65 3.19 -7.23 -6.14
C ASP A 65 2.50 -7.06 -7.50
N VAL A 66 3.24 -6.67 -8.53
CA VAL A 66 2.69 -6.35 -9.84
C VAL A 66 3.17 -7.39 -10.84
N ALA A 67 2.23 -8.20 -11.32
CA ALA A 67 2.50 -9.24 -12.31
C ALA A 67 2.82 -8.63 -13.69
N PRO A 68 3.49 -9.36 -14.59
CA PRO A 68 3.83 -8.88 -15.93
C PRO A 68 2.62 -8.48 -16.80
N ASP A 69 1.42 -8.98 -16.51
CA ASP A 69 0.18 -8.59 -17.19
C ASP A 69 -0.49 -7.32 -16.60
N GLY A 70 0.14 -6.74 -15.58
CA GLY A 70 -0.31 -5.55 -14.87
C GLY A 70 -1.29 -5.81 -13.73
N THR A 71 -1.62 -7.07 -13.41
CA THR A 71 -2.39 -7.39 -12.20
C THR A 71 -1.61 -6.94 -10.96
N SER A 72 -2.28 -6.24 -10.05
CA SER A 72 -1.65 -5.59 -8.89
C SER A 72 -2.25 -6.17 -7.60
N ASP A 73 -1.48 -6.99 -6.90
CA ASP A 73 -1.93 -7.69 -5.69
C ASP A 73 -1.37 -7.00 -4.44
N ARG A 74 -2.25 -6.56 -3.53
CA ARG A 74 -1.82 -5.81 -2.34
C ARG A 74 -1.18 -6.74 -1.31
N VAL A 75 0.14 -6.61 -1.14
CA VAL A 75 0.94 -7.34 -0.14
C VAL A 75 0.79 -6.74 1.26
N SER A 76 0.83 -5.41 1.37
CA SER A 76 0.72 -4.71 2.67
C SER A 76 0.23 -3.29 2.48
N TYR A 77 -0.27 -2.67 3.56
CA TYR A 77 -0.67 -1.27 3.53
C TYR A 77 -0.52 -0.59 4.89
N GLY A 78 -0.47 0.73 4.86
CA GLY A 78 -0.55 1.58 6.03
C GLY A 78 -1.46 2.77 5.78
N VAL A 79 -2.18 3.20 6.80
CA VAL A 79 -3.02 4.40 6.76
C VAL A 79 -2.62 5.34 7.88
N LEU A 80 -2.48 6.62 7.55
CA LEU A 80 -2.15 7.68 8.49
C LEU A 80 -3.18 8.81 8.37
N ASN A 81 -3.86 9.11 9.48
CA ASN A 81 -4.64 10.33 9.60
C ASN A 81 -3.70 11.51 9.84
N LEU A 82 -3.73 12.46 8.90
CA LEU A 82 -2.94 13.69 8.86
C LEU A 82 -3.62 14.87 9.56
N SER A 83 -4.85 14.67 10.05
CA SER A 83 -5.50 15.68 10.89
C SER A 83 -4.57 16.00 12.07
N PRO A 84 -4.48 17.28 12.50
CA PRO A 84 -3.64 17.66 13.63
C PRO A 84 -3.89 16.74 14.81
N ARG A 85 -2.86 15.98 15.19
CA ARG A 85 -2.87 15.22 16.43
C ARG A 85 -2.41 16.19 17.49
N GLU A 86 -3.27 16.51 18.45
CA GLU A 86 -2.75 17.00 19.72
C GLU A 86 -1.84 15.88 20.26
N GLY A 87 -0.60 16.24 20.56
CA GLY A 87 0.41 15.33 21.09
C GLY A 87 0.05 14.84 22.48
#